data_AF-A0AB73U5S6-F1
#
_entry.id   AF-A0AB73U5S6-F1
#
_cell.length_a   1.000
_cell.length_b   1.000
_cell.length_c   1.000
_cell.angle_alpha   90.00
_cell.angle_beta   90.00
_cell.angle_gamma   90.00
#
_symmetry.space_group_name_H-M   'P 1'
#
loop_
_entity.id
_entity.type
_entity.pdbx_description
1 polymer ?
#
loop_
_entity_poly.entity_id
_entity_poly.type
_entity_poly.pdbx_seq_one_letter_code
_entity_poly.pdbx_strand_id
1 'polypeptide(L)' 'MNITEALELERIWWKLPGTKDEAIRERFGVSPVRYYQQLTAIIETPEALAIDAQTVNRLRRIRRRACKSSRSACKQSA' A
#
# COMPACT_ATOMS: atom_id res chain seq x y z
N MET A 1 -4.62 11.33 -0.58
CA MET A 1 -5.19 10.06 -0.11
C MET A 1 -4.75 9.89 1.34
N ASN A 2 -5.68 9.66 2.28
CA ASN A 2 -5.33 9.54 3.69
C ASN A 2 -4.70 8.16 3.98
N ILE A 3 -3.57 8.16 4.68
CA ILE A 3 -2.80 6.94 5.02
C ILE A 3 -3.60 6.04 5.95
N THR A 4 -4.30 6.65 6.93
CA THR A 4 -5.14 5.95 7.91
C THR A 4 -6.27 5.17 7.23
N GLU A 5 -7.04 5.82 6.36
CA GLU A 5 -8.14 5.18 5.64
C GLU A 5 -7.63 4.06 4.73
N ALA A 6 -6.45 4.23 4.12
CA ALA A 6 -5.85 3.22 3.25
C ALA A 6 -5.56 1.92 4.02
N LEU A 7 -4.98 2.05 5.21
CA LEU A 7 -4.64 0.92 6.08
C LEU A 7 -5.91 0.31 6.70
N GLU A 8 -6.90 1.13 7.01
CA GLU A 8 -8.20 0.65 7.48
C GLU A 8 -8.95 -0.13 6.39
N LEU A 9 -8.88 0.32 5.12
CA LEU A 9 -9.38 -0.43 3.99
C LEU A 9 -8.67 -1.79 3.88
N GLU A 10 -7.34 -1.82 4.00
CA GLU A 10 -6.54 -3.07 4.04
C GLU A 10 -6.91 -4.01 5.21
N ARG A 11 -7.51 -3.46 6.28
CA ARG A 11 -8.03 -4.25 7.41
C ARG A 11 -9.47 -4.70 7.26
N ILE A 12 -10.27 -4.11 6.36
CA ILE A 12 -11.70 -4.45 6.24
C ILE A 12 -11.99 -5.20 4.92
N TRP A 13 -11.16 -5.05 3.88
CA TRP A 13 -11.44 -5.61 2.55
C TRP A 13 -11.57 -7.14 2.50
N TRP A 14 -10.95 -7.89 3.43
CA TRP A 14 -11.16 -9.34 3.54
C TRP A 14 -12.57 -9.71 4.01
N LYS A 15 -13.34 -8.73 4.53
CA LYS A 15 -14.71 -8.88 5.04
C LYS A 15 -15.77 -8.30 4.09
N LEU A 16 -15.39 -7.52 3.07
CA LEU A 16 -16.34 -7.00 2.08
C LEU A 16 -16.62 -8.05 1.00
N PRO A 17 -17.90 -8.35 0.70
CA PRO A 17 -18.26 -9.13 -0.48
C PRO A 17 -18.14 -8.21 -1.71
N GLY A 18 -16.96 -8.18 -2.35
CA GLY A 18 -16.75 -7.36 -3.55
C GLY A 18 -15.31 -7.30 -4.04
N THR A 19 -15.11 -6.71 -5.22
CA THR A 19 -13.79 -6.40 -5.76
C THR A 19 -13.18 -5.26 -4.95
N LYS A 20 -11.96 -5.48 -4.45
CA LYS A 20 -11.17 -4.47 -3.73
C LYS A 20 -11.10 -3.14 -4.51
N ASP A 21 -11.07 -3.23 -5.83
CA ASP A 21 -11.06 -2.12 -6.78
C ASP A 21 -12.32 -1.23 -6.74
N GLU A 22 -13.50 -1.83 -6.51
CA GLU A 22 -14.77 -1.09 -6.40
C GLU A 22 -14.81 -0.27 -5.10
N ALA A 23 -14.44 -0.91 -3.99
CA ALA A 23 -14.38 -0.26 -2.68
C ALA A 23 -13.34 0.87 -2.63
N ILE A 24 -12.23 0.71 -3.37
CA ILE A 24 -11.22 1.76 -3.53
C ILE A 24 -11.81 2.96 -4.28
N ARG A 25 -12.52 2.70 -5.39
CA ARG A 25 -13.15 3.77 -6.19
C ARG A 25 -14.21 4.51 -5.39
N GLU A 26 -15.06 3.78 -4.67
CA GLU A 26 -16.16 4.36 -3.89
C GLU A 26 -15.66 5.20 -2.70
N ARG A 27 -14.67 4.69 -1.93
CA ARG A 27 -14.16 5.43 -0.76
C ARG A 27 -13.20 6.56 -1.09
N PHE A 28 -12.29 6.35 -2.05
CA PHE A 28 -11.21 7.30 -2.30
C PHE A 28 -11.43 8.13 -3.58
N GLY A 29 -12.39 7.78 -4.42
CA GLY A 29 -12.61 8.45 -5.71
C GLY A 29 -11.44 8.29 -6.69
N VAL A 30 -10.52 7.35 -6.45
CA VAL A 30 -9.32 7.14 -7.29
C VAL A 30 -9.38 5.81 -8.01
N SER A 31 -8.76 5.78 -9.20
CA SER A 31 -8.54 4.53 -9.91
C SER A 31 -7.68 3.57 -9.08
N PRO A 32 -7.98 2.25 -9.06
CA PRO A 32 -7.25 1.25 -8.29
C PRO A 32 -5.75 1.24 -8.61
N VAL A 33 -5.39 1.47 -9.86
CA VAL A 33 -3.98 1.57 -10.30
C VAL A 33 -3.27 2.70 -9.57
N ARG A 34 -3.92 3.88 -9.46
CA ARG A 34 -3.36 5.05 -8.77
C ARG A 34 -3.34 4.86 -7.25
N TYR A 35 -4.30 4.11 -6.71
CA TYR A 35 -4.32 3.71 -5.29
C TYR A 35 -3.09 2.87 -4.95
N TYR A 36 -2.81 1.80 -5.70
CA TYR A 36 -1.65 0.95 -5.42
C TYR A 36 -0.32 1.68 -5.61
N GLN A 37 -0.24 2.60 -6.57
CA GLN A 37 0.94 3.46 -6.75
C GLN A 37 1.19 4.38 -5.54
N GLN A 38 0.16 5.08 -5.06
CA GLN A 38 0.26 5.93 -3.87
C GLN A 38 0.52 5.12 -2.62
N LEU A 39 -0.18 4.00 -2.43
CA LEU A 39 0.02 3.07 -1.32
C LEU A 39 1.47 2.61 -1.26
N THR A 40 2.04 2.25 -2.41
CA THR A 40 3.44 1.81 -2.49
C THR A 40 4.42 2.90 -2.06
N ALA A 41 4.16 4.18 -2.37
CA ALA A 41 5.00 5.29 -1.92
C ALA A 41 4.82 5.58 -0.42
N ILE A 42 3.58 5.55 0.06
CA ILE A 42 3.22 5.80 1.47
C ILE A 42 3.84 4.75 2.40
N ILE A 43 3.84 3.48 2.02
CA ILE A 43 4.44 2.37 2.80
C ILE A 43 5.96 2.57 3.04
N GLU A 44 6.62 3.44 2.27
CA GLU A 44 8.04 3.76 2.47
C GLU A 44 8.27 4.89 3.48
N THR A 45 7.25 5.69 3.76
CA THR A 45 7.31 6.82 4.70
C THR A 45 7.17 6.35 6.15
N PRO A 46 7.73 7.12 7.12
CA PRO A 46 7.56 6.83 8.54
C PRO A 46 6.12 7.02 9.03
N GLU A 47 5.29 7.79 8.32
CA GLU A 47 3.88 8.02 8.66
C GLU A 47 3.07 6.72 8.63
N ALA A 48 3.35 5.85 7.66
CA ALA A 48 2.70 4.55 7.57
C ALA A 48 3.06 3.62 8.75
N LEU A 49 4.30 3.71 9.25
CA LEU A 49 4.75 2.95 10.43
C LEU A 49 4.06 3.42 11.71
N ALA A 50 3.76 4.71 11.83
CA ALA A 50 3.09 5.28 13.00
C ALA A 50 1.64 4.79 13.14
N ILE A 51 0.99 4.43 12.03
CA ILE A 51 -0.39 3.95 12.04
C ILE A 51 -0.48 2.43 12.15
N ASP A 52 0.20 1.69 11.27
CA ASP A 52 0.16 0.21 11.29
C ASP A 52 1.49 -0.39 10.84
N ALA A 53 2.45 -0.45 11.76
CA ALA A 53 3.80 -0.96 11.50
C ALA A 53 3.82 -2.43 11.04
N GLN A 54 2.85 -3.25 11.46
CA GLN A 54 2.83 -4.68 11.13
C GLN A 54 2.57 -4.92 9.64
N THR A 55 1.53 -4.29 9.10
CA THR A 55 1.14 -4.41 7.69
C THR A 55 2.20 -3.80 6.78
N VAL A 56 2.70 -2.63 7.16
CA VAL A 56 3.74 -1.90 6.43
C VAL A 56 5.04 -2.70 6.37
N ASN A 57 5.50 -3.25 7.49
CA ASN A 57 6.73 -4.06 7.52
C ASN A 57 6.60 -5.35 6.70
N ARG A 58 5.42 -5.99 6.68
CA ARG A 58 5.16 -7.16 5.84
C ARG A 58 5.27 -6.81 4.35
N LEU A 59 4.65 -5.71 3.92
CA LEU A 59 4.68 -5.25 2.52
C LEU A 59 6.09 -4.81 2.10
N ARG A 60 6.81 -4.08 2.96
CA ARG A 60 8.23 -3.72 2.74
C ARG A 60 9.12 -4.95 2.58
N ARG A 61 8.87 -6.02 3.37
CA ARG A 61 9.64 -7.27 3.28
C ARG A 61 9.44 -7.99 1.95
N ILE A 62 8.21 -8.05 1.44
CA ILE A 62 7.91 -8.65 0.13
C ILE A 62 8.60 -7.88 -1.00
N ARG A 63 8.56 -6.55 -0.96
CA ARG A 63 9.21 -5.70 -1.97
C ARG A 63 10.73 -5.79 -1.93
N ARG A 64 11.33 -5.83 -0.73
CA ARG A 64 12.77 -6.08 -0.55
C ARG A 64 13.20 -7.45 -1.08
N ARG A 65 12.32 -8.45 -1.12
CA ARG A 65 12.62 -9.76 -1.74
C ARG A 65 12.58 -9.68 -3.27
N ALA A 66 11.59 -8.99 -3.84
CA ALA A 66 11.48 -8.77 -5.28
C ALA A 66 12.67 -7.96 -5.85
N CYS A 67 13.14 -6.95 -5.12
CA CYS A 67 14.27 -6.12 -5.54
C CYS A 67 15.63 -6.86 -5.54
N LYS A 68 15.75 -8.00 -4.85
CA LYS A 68 17.02 -8.77 -4.82
C LYS A 68 17.23 -9.63 -6.08
N SER A 69 16.18 -9.98 -6.82
CA SER A 69 16.30 -10.80 -8.04
C SER A 69 16.55 -9.97 -9.31
N SER A 70 16.22 -8.68 -9.31
CA SER A 70 16.44 -7.76 -10.43
C SER A 70 17.48 -6.70 -10.04
N ARG A 71 18.71 -6.86 -10.53
CA ARG A 71 19.86 -5.97 -10.28
C ARG A 71 19.75 -4.57 -10.94
N SER A 72 18.60 -4.22 -11.50
CA SER A 72 18.34 -2.97 -12.21
C SER A 72 17.24 -2.16 -11.50
N ALA A 73 17.50 -0.86 -11.31
CA ALA A 73 16.60 0.12 -10.68
C ALA A 73 16.54 0.10 -9.14
N CYS A 74 17.70 0.34 -8.51
CA CYS A 74 17.78 1.05 -7.24
C CYS A 74 17.20 2.47 -7.45
N LYS A 75 15.89 2.63 -7.29
CA LYS A 75 15.23 3.90 -6.97
C LYS A 75 14.44 3.67 -5.68
N GLN A 76 15.12 3.76 -4.54
CA GLN A 76 14.45 4.04 -3.27
C GLN A 76 15.03 5.37 -2.81
N SER A 77 14.21 6.39 -2.98
CA SER A 77 14.52 7.80 -2.85
C SER A 77 15.10 8.15 -1.47
N ALA A 78 15.98 9.15 -1.50
CA ALA A 78 16.57 9.84 -0.36
C ALA A 78 15.54 10.37 0.65
#